data_AF-A0A143B3E1-F1
#
_entry.id   AF-A0A143B3E1-F1
#
_cell.length_a   1.000
_cell.length_b   1.000
_cell.length_c   1.000
_cell.angle_alpha   90.00
_cell.angle_beta   90.00
_cell.angle_gamma   90.00
#
_symmetry.space_group_name_H-M   'P 1'
#
loop_
_entity.id
_entity.type
_entity.pdbx_description
1 polymer ?
#
loop_
_entity_poly.entity_id
_entity_poly.type
_entity_poly.pdbx_seq_one_letter_code
_entity_poly.pdbx_strand_id
1 'polypeptide(L)'
;MYAEAGGFLRLQCPATPVAVSVGEGSVSDRFIPPHGGYQQLLSFRKAGIVFDATVYFCERYIDRRSRTRDQMVQAARSGKQNILEGSMASGSSKETEIKLTNVARASLEELLEDYRDFLRTKGLRLWAKESREALFVRRLGRSRHETAV
;
A
#
# COMPACT_ATOMS: atom_id res chain seq x y z
N MET A 1 -11.93 47.48 -7.92
CA MET A 1 -13.04 48.06 -7.14
C MET A 1 -13.51 46.96 -6.20
N TYR A 2 -13.27 46.96 -4.90
CA TYR A 2 -13.02 47.98 -3.85
C TYR A 2 -11.77 47.52 -3.03
N ALA A 3 -10.73 48.31 -2.68
CA ALA A 3 -10.61 49.47 -1.75
C ALA A 3 -11.13 49.11 -0.34
N GLU A 4 -10.42 49.15 0.79
CA GLU A 4 -9.26 49.91 1.34
C GLU A 4 -8.65 49.10 2.53
N ALA A 5 -7.35 49.05 2.86
CA ALA A 5 -6.33 50.02 3.34
C ALA A 5 -6.04 49.93 4.86
N GLY A 6 -4.74 50.02 5.22
CA GLY A 6 -4.19 50.15 6.58
C GLY A 6 -3.34 48.93 7.00
N GLY A 7 -2.02 48.95 7.12
CA GLY A 7 -1.04 50.04 7.28
C GLY A 7 -0.41 49.99 8.68
N PHE A 8 0.93 49.81 8.74
CA PHE A 8 1.83 49.91 9.91
C PHE A 8 1.75 48.75 10.94
N LEU A 9 2.82 48.20 11.53
CA LEU A 9 4.15 48.72 11.87
C LEU A 9 5.15 47.54 11.94
N ARG A 10 6.40 47.77 11.51
CA ARG A 10 7.54 46.85 11.70
C ARG A 10 7.81 46.63 13.19
N LEU A 11 8.03 45.38 13.60
CA LEU A 11 8.91 45.06 14.72
C LEU A 11 10.01 44.15 14.22
N GLN A 12 11.17 44.76 14.02
CA GLN A 12 12.43 44.13 13.71
C GLN A 12 13.05 43.74 15.07
N CYS A 13 13.16 42.44 15.35
CA CYS A 13 13.85 41.94 16.53
C CYS A 13 15.21 41.39 16.09
N PRO A 14 16.35 41.89 16.59
CA PRO A 14 17.66 41.36 16.25
C PRO A 14 18.11 40.36 17.31
N ALA A 15 18.35 39.10 16.93
CA ALA A 15 19.26 38.22 17.66
C ALA A 15 19.78 37.11 16.73
N THR A 16 21.10 37.14 16.57
CA THR A 16 22.03 36.20 15.94
C THR A 16 21.66 34.70 15.95
N PRO A 17 22.09 33.92 14.93
CA PRO A 17 21.95 32.47 14.95
C PRO A 17 22.96 31.86 15.92
N VAL A 18 22.48 31.29 17.02
CA VAL A 18 23.29 30.36 17.83
C VAL A 18 23.32 29.03 17.08
N ALA A 19 24.49 28.66 16.59
CA ALA A 19 24.75 27.32 16.08
C ALA A 19 24.58 26.33 17.23
N VAL A 20 23.43 25.64 17.27
CA VAL A 20 23.25 24.48 18.13
C VAL A 20 23.94 23.31 17.45
N SER A 21 25.10 22.95 17.96
CA SER A 21 25.80 21.70 17.69
C SER A 21 24.84 20.55 18.00
N VAL A 22 24.32 19.88 16.97
CA VAL A 22 23.56 18.64 17.16
C VAL A 22 24.54 17.59 17.65
N GLY A 23 24.58 17.41 18.97
CA GLY A 23 25.25 16.29 19.61
C GLY A 23 24.63 14.97 19.12
N GLU A 24 25.50 14.01 18.85
CA GLU A 24 25.16 12.62 18.56
C GLU A 24 24.37 12.03 19.75
N GLY A 25 23.04 12.07 19.65
CA GLY A 25 22.12 11.52 20.62
C GLY A 25 21.75 10.08 20.30
N SER A 26 22.23 9.17 21.14
CA SER A 26 21.94 7.75 21.29
C SER A 26 20.54 7.27 20.87
N VAL A 27 20.49 6.08 20.26
CA VAL A 27 19.31 5.27 19.95
C VAL A 27 18.26 5.40 21.04
N SER A 28 17.15 6.06 20.70
CA SER A 28 16.07 6.37 21.64
C SER A 28 15.46 5.11 22.26
N ASP A 29 15.54 5.04 23.58
CA ASP A 29 14.84 4.12 24.48
C ASP A 29 13.33 4.42 24.51
N ARG A 30 12.65 4.23 23.36
CA ARG A 30 11.20 4.42 23.25
C ARG A 30 10.50 3.10 23.58
N PHE A 31 9.71 3.10 24.65
CA PHE A 31 8.88 1.95 25.07
C PHE A 31 8.02 1.39 23.92
N ILE A 32 7.54 2.27 23.04
CA ILE A 32 6.81 1.88 21.83
C ILE A 32 7.73 2.02 20.61
N PRO A 33 8.02 0.92 19.89
CA PRO A 33 8.76 0.98 18.63
C PRO A 33 8.03 1.80 17.55
N PRO A 34 8.74 2.33 16.54
CA PRO A 34 8.11 2.93 15.37
C PRO A 34 7.10 1.96 14.72
N HIS A 35 5.88 2.43 14.46
CA HIS A 35 4.77 1.65 13.90
C HIS A 35 3.88 2.53 13.01
N GLY A 36 2.94 1.92 12.28
CA GLY A 36 1.98 2.65 11.44
C GLY A 36 2.53 3.25 10.14
N GLY A 37 3.81 3.03 9.82
CA GLY A 37 4.45 3.45 8.56
C GLY A 37 4.02 2.65 7.32
N TYR A 38 2.79 2.13 7.29
CA TYR A 38 2.30 1.18 6.28
C TYR A 38 2.38 1.73 4.86
N GLN A 39 2.25 3.04 4.67
CA GLN A 39 2.35 3.70 3.35
C GLN A 39 3.73 3.49 2.70
N GLN A 40 4.78 3.26 3.50
CA GLN A 40 6.13 3.00 3.02
C GLN A 40 6.39 1.51 2.76
N LEU A 41 5.51 0.61 3.23
CA LEU A 41 5.66 -0.83 3.01
C LEU A 41 5.43 -1.15 1.53
N LEU A 42 6.42 -1.80 0.92
CA LEU A 42 6.30 -2.30 -0.45
C LEU A 42 5.10 -3.27 -0.58
N SER A 43 4.86 -4.11 0.42
CA SER A 43 3.70 -5.01 0.45
C SER A 43 2.37 -4.27 0.39
N PHE A 44 2.21 -3.18 1.14
CA PHE A 44 0.99 -2.37 1.12
C PHE A 44 0.79 -1.69 -0.24
N ARG A 45 1.84 -1.04 -0.76
CA ARG A 45 1.79 -0.38 -2.07
C ARG A 45 1.46 -1.37 -3.19
N LYS A 46 2.07 -2.56 -3.17
CA LYS A 46 1.80 -3.63 -4.14
C LYS A 46 0.39 -4.21 -3.99
N ALA A 47 -0.10 -4.40 -2.76
CA ALA A 47 -1.48 -4.81 -2.53
C ALA A 47 -2.49 -3.77 -3.03
N GLY A 48 -2.15 -2.47 -2.98
CA GLY A 48 -2.91 -1.41 -3.64
C GLY A 48 -3.05 -1.62 -5.14
N ILE A 49 -1.92 -1.79 -5.84
CA ILE A 49 -1.91 -2.05 -7.29
C ILE A 49 -2.67 -3.32 -7.64
N VAL A 50 -2.50 -4.39 -6.84
CA VAL A 50 -3.26 -5.64 -7.02
C VAL A 50 -4.76 -5.36 -6.90
N PHE A 51 -5.20 -4.61 -5.88
CA PHE A 51 -6.60 -4.25 -5.72
C PHE A 51 -7.16 -3.49 -6.93
N ASP A 52 -6.47 -2.45 -7.39
CA ASP A 52 -6.93 -1.66 -8.53
C ASP A 52 -6.98 -2.51 -9.81
N ALA A 53 -5.93 -3.32 -10.05
CA ALA A 53 -5.88 -4.25 -11.17
C ALA A 53 -6.99 -5.30 -11.10
N THR A 54 -7.35 -5.80 -9.91
CA THR A 54 -8.47 -6.73 -9.72
C THR A 54 -9.81 -6.08 -10.04
N VAL A 55 -10.04 -4.85 -9.62
CA VAL A 55 -11.27 -4.11 -9.97
C VAL A 55 -11.40 -3.99 -11.48
N TYR A 56 -10.36 -3.51 -12.17
CA TYR A 56 -10.36 -3.39 -13.64
C TYR A 56 -10.49 -4.73 -14.34
N PHE A 57 -9.82 -5.77 -13.84
CA PHE A 57 -9.93 -7.12 -14.38
C PHE A 57 -11.37 -7.64 -14.28
N CYS A 58 -12.00 -7.52 -13.11
CA CYS A 58 -13.35 -7.99 -12.90
C CYS A 58 -14.37 -7.20 -13.74
N GLU A 59 -14.21 -5.89 -13.89
CA GLU A 59 -15.06 -5.07 -14.75
C GLU A 59 -15.00 -5.49 -16.22
N ARG A 60 -13.82 -5.94 -16.67
CA ARG A 60 -13.58 -6.27 -18.07
C ARG A 60 -13.89 -7.73 -18.42
N TYR A 61 -13.61 -8.66 -17.51
CA TYR A 61 -13.55 -10.09 -17.83
C TYR A 61 -14.55 -10.95 -17.05
N ILE A 62 -15.17 -10.41 -16.00
CA ILE A 62 -16.12 -11.14 -15.17
C ILE A 62 -17.51 -10.53 -15.35
N ASP A 63 -18.53 -11.39 -15.47
CA ASP A 63 -19.91 -10.93 -15.56
C ASP A 63 -20.28 -10.06 -14.35
N ARG A 64 -20.98 -8.94 -14.61
CA ARG A 64 -21.30 -7.94 -13.59
C ARG A 64 -22.13 -8.47 -12.43
N ARG A 65 -22.89 -9.56 -12.63
CA ARG A 65 -23.75 -10.21 -11.63
C ARG A 65 -23.10 -11.46 -11.04
N SER A 66 -21.89 -11.82 -11.45
CA SER A 66 -21.20 -13.00 -10.94
C SER A 66 -20.75 -12.81 -9.51
N ARG A 67 -21.03 -13.79 -8.64
CA ARG A 67 -20.50 -13.85 -7.27
C ARG A 67 -18.97 -13.86 -7.25
N THR A 68 -18.32 -14.44 -8.27
CA THR A 68 -16.86 -14.46 -8.40
C THR A 68 -16.28 -13.05 -8.44
N ARG A 69 -16.97 -12.09 -9.06
CA ARG A 69 -16.53 -10.68 -9.08
C ARG A 69 -16.42 -10.13 -7.67
N ASP A 70 -17.47 -10.31 -6.86
CA ASP A 70 -17.50 -9.80 -5.49
C ASP A 70 -16.44 -10.50 -4.62
N GLN A 71 -16.26 -11.80 -4.79
CA GLN A 71 -15.26 -12.59 -4.07
C GLN A 71 -13.84 -12.10 -4.36
N MET A 72 -13.47 -11.95 -5.64
CA MET A 72 -12.14 -11.47 -6.04
C MET A 72 -11.87 -10.06 -5.51
N VAL A 73 -12.82 -9.14 -5.67
CA VAL A 73 -12.67 -7.75 -5.21
C VAL A 73 -12.54 -7.69 -3.68
N GLN A 74 -13.31 -8.50 -2.96
CA GLN A 74 -13.22 -8.59 -1.49
C GLN A 74 -11.90 -9.21 -1.02
N ALA A 75 -11.43 -10.27 -1.66
CA ALA A 75 -10.14 -10.89 -1.34
C ALA A 75 -8.99 -9.88 -1.51
N ALA A 76 -8.97 -9.15 -2.62
CA ALA A 76 -7.99 -8.09 -2.87
C ALA A 76 -8.06 -6.96 -1.83
N ARG A 77 -9.28 -6.50 -1.50
CA ARG A 77 -9.52 -5.47 -0.48
C ARG A 77 -9.05 -5.92 0.89
N SER A 78 -9.44 -7.13 1.30
CA SER A 78 -9.07 -7.75 2.57
C SER A 78 -7.56 -7.86 2.71
N GLY A 79 -6.87 -8.33 1.65
CA GLY A 79 -5.42 -8.41 1.61
C GLY A 79 -4.75 -7.07 1.93
N LYS A 80 -5.14 -6.01 1.21
CA LYS A 80 -4.60 -4.65 1.43
C LYS A 80 -4.90 -4.11 2.82
N GLN A 81 -6.14 -4.28 3.30
CA GLN A 81 -6.60 -3.72 4.57
C GLN A 81 -5.90 -4.37 5.77
N ASN A 82 -5.73 -5.69 5.75
CA ASN A 82 -5.05 -6.41 6.83
C ASN A 82 -3.55 -6.05 6.92
N ILE A 83 -2.88 -5.68 5.82
CA ILE A 83 -1.50 -5.15 5.86
C ILE A 83 -1.46 -3.80 6.59
N LEU A 84 -2.40 -2.90 6.29
CA LEU A 84 -2.52 -1.61 6.98
C LEU A 84 -2.75 -1.82 8.48
N GLU A 85 -3.75 -2.61 8.84
CA GLU A 85 -4.13 -2.85 10.24
C GLU A 85 -3.01 -3.56 11.01
N GLY A 86 -2.37 -4.57 10.41
CA GLY A 86 -1.22 -5.25 11.02
C GLY A 86 -0.06 -4.30 11.29
N SER A 87 0.25 -3.40 10.35
CA SER A 87 1.30 -2.40 10.53
C SER A 87 0.95 -1.36 11.60
N MET A 88 -0.32 -0.96 11.71
CA MET A 88 -0.78 -0.08 12.79
C MET A 88 -0.67 -0.76 14.17
N ALA A 89 -1.03 -2.05 14.26
CA ALA A 89 -0.96 -2.82 15.50
C ALA A 89 0.47 -3.17 15.95
N SER A 90 1.46 -3.11 15.06
CA SER A 90 2.85 -3.53 15.34
C SER A 90 3.53 -2.83 16.52
N GLY A 91 3.07 -1.63 16.88
CA GLY A 91 3.57 -0.87 18.04
C GLY A 91 2.95 -1.28 19.37
N SER A 92 1.75 -1.87 19.35
CA SER A 92 1.00 -2.24 20.56
C SER A 92 0.90 -3.75 20.78
N SER A 93 0.92 -4.56 19.71
CA SER A 93 0.79 -6.03 19.78
C SER A 93 1.44 -6.75 18.61
N LYS A 94 2.49 -7.52 18.91
CA LYS A 94 3.15 -8.41 17.93
C LYS A 94 2.28 -9.60 17.53
N GLU A 95 1.46 -10.10 18.44
CA GLU A 95 0.50 -11.16 18.14
C GLU A 95 -0.50 -10.71 17.08
N THR A 96 -1.08 -9.51 17.25
CA THR A 96 -2.05 -8.94 16.31
C THR A 96 -1.41 -8.63 14.96
N GLU A 97 -0.20 -8.07 14.95
CA GLU A 97 0.58 -7.84 13.72
C GLU A 97 0.75 -9.14 12.91
N ILE A 98 1.19 -10.22 13.56
CA ILE A 98 1.40 -11.52 12.90
C ILE A 98 0.07 -12.10 12.41
N LYS A 99 -0.98 -12.03 13.23
CA LYS A 99 -2.31 -12.54 12.88
C LYS A 99 -2.85 -11.85 11.62
N LEU A 100 -2.86 -10.52 11.59
CA LEU A 100 -3.36 -9.75 10.45
C LEU A 100 -2.48 -9.94 9.21
N THR A 101 -1.15 -10.05 9.39
CA THR A 101 -0.25 -10.39 8.27
C THR A 101 -0.59 -11.76 7.67
N ASN A 102 -0.93 -12.75 8.48
CA ASN A 102 -1.36 -14.07 8.00
C ASN A 102 -2.72 -14.02 7.30
N VAL A 103 -3.68 -13.23 7.81
CA VAL A 103 -4.97 -13.01 7.13
C VAL A 103 -4.75 -12.34 5.76
N ALA A 104 -3.90 -11.32 5.70
CA ALA A 104 -3.54 -10.67 4.44
C ALA A 104 -2.96 -11.66 3.42
N ARG A 105 -2.04 -12.53 3.87
CA ARG A 105 -1.46 -13.58 3.03
C ARG A 105 -2.53 -14.54 2.51
N ALA A 106 -3.41 -15.01 3.39
CA ALA A 106 -4.49 -15.93 3.02
C ALA A 106 -5.42 -15.30 1.96
N SER A 107 -5.87 -14.05 2.18
CA SER A 107 -6.73 -13.36 1.20
C SER A 107 -6.06 -13.16 -0.17
N LEU A 108 -4.75 -12.89 -0.21
CA LEU A 108 -4.02 -12.78 -1.48
C LEU A 108 -3.79 -14.13 -2.17
N GLU A 109 -3.68 -15.22 -1.41
CA GLU A 109 -3.61 -16.58 -1.97
C GLU A 109 -4.96 -17.00 -2.56
N GLU A 110 -6.07 -16.70 -1.88
CA GLU A 110 -7.42 -16.91 -2.41
C GLU A 110 -7.62 -16.17 -3.74
N LEU A 111 -7.25 -14.89 -3.79
CA LEU A 111 -7.30 -14.10 -5.01
C LEU A 111 -6.44 -14.69 -6.14
N LEU A 112 -5.25 -15.20 -5.82
CA LEU A 112 -4.38 -15.85 -6.80
C LEU A 112 -5.01 -17.12 -7.37
N GLU A 113 -5.70 -17.89 -6.53
CA GLU A 113 -6.43 -19.08 -6.97
C GLU A 113 -7.62 -18.71 -7.85
N ASP A 114 -8.36 -17.65 -7.53
CA ASP A 114 -9.44 -17.14 -8.38
C ASP A 114 -8.94 -16.78 -9.80
N TYR A 115 -7.75 -16.17 -9.91
CA TYR A 115 -7.13 -15.90 -11.20
C TYR A 115 -6.75 -17.19 -11.96
N ARG A 116 -6.20 -18.19 -11.25
CA ARG A 116 -5.86 -19.48 -11.86
C ARG A 116 -7.10 -20.20 -12.36
N ASP A 117 -8.18 -20.19 -11.59
CA ASP A 117 -9.46 -20.77 -11.95
C ASP A 117 -10.10 -20.05 -13.15
N PHE A 118 -10.02 -18.73 -13.20
CA PHE A 118 -10.43 -17.98 -14.39
C PHE A 118 -9.69 -18.45 -15.65
N LEU A 119 -8.35 -18.57 -15.58
CA LEU A 119 -7.55 -19.03 -16.72
C LEU A 119 -7.93 -20.45 -17.13
N ARG A 120 -8.02 -21.37 -16.15
CA ARG A 120 -8.34 -22.78 -16.35
C ARG A 120 -9.71 -22.97 -17.00
N THR A 121 -10.75 -22.32 -16.48
CA THR A 121 -12.13 -22.44 -16.98
C THR A 121 -12.32 -21.82 -18.36
N LYS A 122 -11.46 -20.89 -18.77
CA LYS A 122 -11.46 -20.26 -20.10
C LYS A 122 -10.48 -20.90 -21.08
N GLY A 123 -9.75 -21.94 -20.69
CA GLY A 123 -8.74 -22.59 -21.54
C GLY A 123 -7.54 -21.70 -21.86
N LEU A 124 -7.27 -20.71 -21.00
CA LEU A 124 -6.15 -19.78 -21.16
C LEU A 124 -4.88 -20.35 -20.52
N ARG A 125 -3.74 -20.13 -21.16
CA ARG A 125 -2.45 -20.62 -20.70
C ARG A 125 -1.95 -19.80 -19.50
N LEU A 126 -1.67 -20.47 -18.38
CA LEU A 126 -0.85 -19.89 -17.30
C LEU A 126 0.59 -19.74 -17.77
N TRP A 127 1.16 -18.54 -17.63
CA TRP A 127 2.55 -18.30 -17.99
C TRP A 127 3.51 -18.94 -16.99
N ALA A 128 4.55 -19.61 -17.51
CA ALA A 128 5.67 -20.06 -16.70
C ALA A 128 6.36 -18.85 -16.05
N LYS A 129 6.97 -19.05 -14.87
CA LYS A 129 7.62 -17.98 -14.12
C LYS A 129 8.69 -17.24 -14.95
N GLU A 130 9.38 -17.94 -15.84
CA GLU A 130 10.46 -17.40 -16.68
C GLU A 130 10.02 -17.06 -18.11
N SER A 131 8.71 -17.03 -18.39
CA SER A 131 8.23 -16.61 -19.70
C SER A 131 8.55 -15.14 -19.97
N ARG A 132 8.68 -14.77 -21.25
CA ARG A 132 8.95 -13.39 -21.67
C ARG A 132 7.94 -12.41 -21.10
N GLU A 133 6.67 -12.80 -21.10
CA GLU A 133 5.54 -12.02 -20.59
C GLU A 133 5.59 -11.85 -19.07
N ALA A 134 5.82 -12.93 -18.32
CA ALA A 134 5.96 -12.88 -16.87
C ALA A 134 7.15 -11.99 -16.43
N LEU A 135 8.29 -12.11 -17.11
CA LEU A 135 9.46 -11.27 -16.85
C LEU A 135 9.23 -9.81 -17.23
N PHE A 136 8.47 -9.54 -18.29
CA PHE A 136 8.08 -8.19 -18.68
C PHE A 136 7.23 -7.52 -17.59
N VAL A 137 6.18 -8.18 -17.11
CA VAL A 137 5.31 -7.64 -16.04
C VAL A 137 6.11 -7.42 -14.76
N ARG A 138 6.98 -8.36 -14.36
CA ARG A 138 7.84 -8.19 -13.18
C ARG A 138 8.81 -7.03 -13.31
N ARG A 139 9.33 -6.76 -14.53
CA ARG A 139 10.17 -5.58 -14.78
C ARG A 139 9.40 -4.29 -14.57
N LEU A 140 8.18 -4.19 -15.09
CA LEU A 140 7.31 -3.03 -14.87
C LEU A 140 7.12 -2.78 -13.38
N GLY A 141 6.76 -3.84 -12.64
CA GLY A 141 6.57 -3.80 -11.19
C GLY A 141 7.81 -3.49 -10.33
N ARG A 142 9.01 -3.35 -10.90
CA ARG A 142 10.21 -2.95 -10.14
C ARG A 142 10.43 -1.43 -10.12
N SER A 143 9.67 -0.69 -10.91
CA SER A 143 9.81 0.76 -11.04
C SER A 143 9.40 1.45 -9.74
N ARG A 144 10.26 2.35 -9.21
CA ARG A 144 10.05 3.00 -7.89
C ARG A 144 8.82 3.94 -7.84
N HIS A 145 8.34 4.39 -8.99
CA HIS A 145 7.22 5.33 -9.13
C HIS A 145 5.95 4.61 -9.57
N GLU A 146 5.32 3.90 -8.65
CA GLU A 146 3.95 3.42 -8.87
C GLU A 146 3.10 4.01 -7.76
N THR A 147 2.41 5.08 -8.11
CA THR A 147 1.24 5.59 -7.40
C THR A 147 0.05 5.15 -8.25
N ALA A 148 -0.92 4.47 -7.63
CA ALA A 148 -2.22 4.32 -8.24
C ALA A 148 -2.81 5.72 -8.47
N VAL A 149 -3.16 6.03 -9.72
CA VAL A 149 -3.82 7.29 -10.09
C VAL A 149 -5.27 7.24 -9.62
#